data_AF-A0A820QI90-F1
#
_entry.id   AF-A0A820QI90-F1
#
_cell.length_a   1.000
_cell.length_b   1.000
_cell.length_c   1.000
_cell.angle_alpha   90.00
_cell.angle_beta   90.00
_cell.angle_gamma   90.00
#
_symmetry.space_group_name_H-M   'P 1'
#
loop_
_entity.id
_entity.type
_entity.pdbx_description
1 polymer ?
#
loop_
_entity_poly.entity_id
_entity_poly.type
_entity_poly.pdbx_seq_one_letter_code
_entity_poly.pdbx_strand_id
1 'polypeptide(L)'
;KKRLLHFDYQGHLLTKAFFDLKPTKKQIRSAKKIWSLTLKQQIAEEKITIIKHRIFAKIIPKTLDSIDRSLDDINRSLREKIIDNDIRVALVSRRDKIIGQLKLDIMTIDISTTEAIARGHARLVKEEKEMLLLISIQHSDDVD
;
A
#
# COMPACT_ATOMS: atom_id res chain seq x y z
N LYS A 1 0.24 13.83 22.08
CA LYS A 1 1.23 14.80 21.56
C LYS A 1 0.96 15.02 20.06
N LYS A 2 0.55 16.24 19.65
CA LYS A 2 0.45 16.59 18.22
C LYS A 2 1.88 16.63 17.67
N ARG A 3 2.23 15.73 16.74
CA ARG A 3 3.48 15.87 15.97
C ARG A 3 3.30 17.09 15.07
N LEU A 4 4.02 18.17 15.36
CA LEU A 4 4.18 19.27 14.41
C LEU A 4 4.85 18.68 13.16
N LEU A 5 4.19 18.81 12.01
CA LEU A 5 4.82 18.55 10.72
C LEU A 5 6.01 19.51 10.60
N HIS A 6 7.24 18.99 10.66
CA HIS A 6 8.39 19.77 10.24
C HIS A 6 8.29 19.90 8.72
N PHE A 7 7.82 21.06 8.26
CA PHE A 7 8.01 21.47 6.88
C PHE A 7 9.49 21.79 6.70
N ASP A 8 10.10 21.26 5.64
CA ASP A 8 11.39 21.77 5.19
C ASP A 8 11.21 23.20 4.64
N TYR A 9 12.33 23.89 4.41
CA TYR A 9 12.31 25.28 3.97
C TYR A 9 11.51 25.46 2.66
N GLN A 10 11.59 24.50 1.74
CA GLN A 10 10.81 24.53 0.49
C GLN A 10 9.31 24.37 0.73
N GLY A 11 8.89 23.43 1.57
CA GLY A 11 7.49 23.22 1.93
C GLY A 11 6.90 24.44 2.64
N HIS A 12 7.69 25.13 3.48
CA HIS A 12 7.30 26.38 4.08
C HIS A 12 7.07 27.49 3.03
N LEU A 13 8.02 27.66 2.10
CA LEU A 13 7.90 28.66 1.03
C LEU A 13 6.70 28.41 0.12
N LEU A 14 6.45 27.16 -0.28
CA LEU A 14 5.30 26.79 -1.12
C LEU A 14 3.98 27.03 -0.40
N THR A 15 3.90 26.70 0.89
CA THR A 15 2.70 26.95 1.69
C THR A 15 2.45 28.45 1.83
N LYS A 16 3.50 29.23 2.11
CA LYS A 16 3.41 30.69 2.19
C LYS A 16 2.93 31.29 0.87
N ALA A 17 3.58 30.96 -0.25
CA ALA A 17 3.19 31.43 -1.58
C ALA A 17 1.74 31.06 -1.92
N PHE A 18 1.27 29.86 -1.56
CA PHE A 18 -0.12 29.48 -1.76
C PHE A 18 -1.10 30.38 -1.00
N PHE A 19 -0.82 30.75 0.25
CA PHE A 19 -1.69 31.64 1.02
C PHE A 19 -1.55 33.11 0.64
N ASP A 20 -0.37 33.53 0.16
CA ASP A 20 -0.15 34.88 -0.37
C ASP A 20 -1.02 35.16 -1.60
N LEU A 21 -1.42 34.12 -2.35
CA LEU A 21 -2.39 34.18 -3.45
C LEU A 21 -3.86 34.33 -3.01
N LYS A 22 -4.14 34.43 -1.70
CA LYS A 22 -5.49 34.57 -1.12
C LYS A 22 -6.52 33.58 -1.69
N PRO A 23 -6.26 32.27 -1.61
CA PRO A 23 -7.10 31.25 -2.23
C PRO A 23 -8.49 31.20 -1.59
N THR A 24 -9.50 30.94 -2.42
CA THR A 24 -10.87 30.73 -1.96
C THR A 24 -10.99 29.52 -1.04
N LYS A 25 -12.06 29.47 -0.23
CA LYS A 25 -12.35 28.30 0.62
C LYS A 25 -12.45 26.99 -0.19
N LYS A 26 -12.94 27.06 -1.44
CA LYS A 26 -13.03 25.90 -2.35
C LYS A 26 -11.63 25.44 -2.77
N GLN A 27 -10.75 26.36 -3.18
CA GLN A 27 -9.36 26.05 -3.54
C GLN A 27 -8.58 25.46 -2.35
N ILE A 28 -8.74 26.01 -1.14
CA ILE A 28 -8.12 25.46 0.08
C ILE A 28 -8.58 24.03 0.35
N ARG A 29 -9.89 23.74 0.22
CA ARG A 29 -10.43 22.39 0.45
C ARG A 29 -9.89 21.39 -0.58
N SER A 30 -9.85 21.79 -1.85
CA SER A 30 -9.34 20.97 -2.93
C SER A 30 -7.84 20.68 -2.76
N ALA A 31 -7.02 21.69 -2.44
CA ALA A 31 -5.60 21.52 -2.14
C ALA A 31 -5.35 20.55 -0.97
N LYS A 32 -6.13 20.63 0.12
CA LYS A 32 -6.06 19.68 1.23
C LYS A 32 -6.39 18.25 0.79
N LYS A 33 -7.37 18.09 -0.09
CA LYS A 33 -7.77 16.77 -0.62
C LYS A 33 -6.67 16.18 -1.51
N ILE A 34 -6.09 16.98 -2.41
CA ILE A 34 -4.93 16.60 -3.22
C ILE A 34 -3.79 16.11 -2.31
N TRP A 35 -3.40 16.92 -1.31
CA TRP A 35 -2.33 16.56 -0.37
C TRP A 35 -2.58 15.22 0.34
N SER A 36 -3.80 15.04 0.87
CA SER A 36 -4.19 13.81 1.57
C SER A 36 -4.13 12.59 0.65
N LEU A 37 -4.61 12.71 -0.60
CA LEU A 37 -4.58 11.63 -1.57
C LEU A 37 -3.16 11.30 -2.04
N THR A 38 -2.32 12.32 -2.26
CA THR A 38 -0.90 12.13 -2.61
C THR A 38 -0.15 11.41 -1.49
N LEU A 39 -0.37 11.79 -0.23
CA LEU A 39 0.24 11.08 0.91
C LEU A 39 -0.20 9.61 0.96
N LYS A 40 -1.49 9.33 0.75
CA LYS A 40 -2.00 7.94 0.71
C LYS A 40 -1.41 7.14 -0.44
N GLN A 41 -1.23 7.76 -1.61
CA GLN A 41 -0.57 7.14 -2.75
C GLN A 41 0.89 6.77 -2.41
N GLN A 42 1.66 7.70 -1.84
CA GLN A 42 3.06 7.44 -1.46
C GLN A 42 3.18 6.31 -0.44
N ILE A 43 2.32 6.29 0.59
CA ILE A 43 2.30 5.20 1.58
C ILE A 43 2.01 3.84 0.91
N ALA A 44 1.10 3.81 -0.08
CA ALA A 44 0.81 2.59 -0.82
C ALA A 44 2.01 2.13 -1.67
N GLU A 45 2.70 3.05 -2.34
CA GLU A 45 3.91 2.78 -3.14
C GLU A 45 5.08 2.28 -2.27
N GLU A 46 5.29 2.87 -1.09
CA GLU A 46 6.26 2.40 -0.11
C GLU A 46 5.93 0.97 0.35
N LYS A 47 4.64 0.70 0.67
CA LYS A 47 4.20 -0.64 1.05
C LYS A 47 4.49 -1.67 -0.05
N ILE A 48 4.19 -1.34 -1.32
CA ILE A 48 4.50 -2.21 -2.47
C ILE A 48 6.00 -2.50 -2.54
N THR A 49 6.82 -1.46 -2.38
CA THR A 49 8.29 -1.58 -2.44
C THR A 49 8.81 -2.52 -1.35
N ILE A 50 8.29 -2.41 -0.13
CA ILE A 50 8.63 -3.28 0.99
C ILE A 50 8.23 -4.72 0.69
N ILE A 51 7.03 -4.97 0.16
CA ILE A 51 6.57 -6.33 -0.14
C ILE A 51 7.41 -6.95 -1.26
N LYS A 52 7.69 -6.21 -2.34
CA LYS A 52 8.55 -6.66 -3.44
C LYS A 52 9.96 -7.03 -2.94
N HIS A 53 10.56 -6.20 -2.08
CA HIS A 53 11.84 -6.52 -1.46
C HIS A 53 11.78 -7.80 -0.61
N ARG A 54 10.71 -8.01 0.15
CA ARG A 54 10.53 -9.23 0.95
C ARG A 54 10.41 -10.49 0.09
N ILE A 55 9.65 -10.43 -1.01
CA ILE A 55 9.57 -11.55 -1.97
C ILE A 55 10.96 -11.85 -2.54
N PHE A 56 11.69 -10.83 -3.00
CA PHE A 56 13.03 -10.99 -3.55
C PHE A 56 14.01 -11.61 -2.53
N ALA A 57 13.96 -11.14 -1.28
CA ALA A 57 14.78 -11.67 -0.19
C ALA A 57 14.30 -13.03 0.34
N LYS A 58 13.21 -13.61 -0.22
CA LYS A 58 12.55 -14.84 0.25
C LYS A 58 12.16 -14.79 1.73
N ILE A 59 11.86 -13.59 2.25
CA ILE A 59 11.43 -13.37 3.63
C ILE A 59 9.90 -13.40 3.67
N ILE A 60 9.36 -14.49 4.20
CA ILE A 60 7.92 -14.65 4.40
C ILE A 60 7.51 -13.88 5.67
N PRO A 61 6.45 -13.04 5.61
CA PRO A 61 5.92 -12.38 6.79
C PRO A 61 5.41 -13.37 7.85
N LYS A 62 5.77 -13.14 9.13
CA LYS A 62 5.30 -13.94 10.28
C LYS A 62 3.78 -14.01 10.42
N THR A 63 3.06 -13.04 9.85
CA THR A 63 1.60 -13.04 9.82
C THR A 63 1.02 -14.22 9.04
N LEU A 64 1.81 -14.82 8.14
CA LEU A 64 1.43 -16.01 7.37
C LEU A 64 1.78 -17.32 8.09
N ASP A 65 2.42 -17.26 9.26
CA ASP A 65 2.73 -18.46 10.07
C ASP A 65 1.46 -19.13 10.62
N SER A 66 0.32 -18.41 10.63
CA SER A 66 -0.99 -18.98 10.93
C SER A 66 -1.41 -20.07 9.93
N ILE A 67 -0.95 -19.98 8.67
CA ILE A 67 -1.18 -21.01 7.65
C ILE A 67 -0.50 -22.32 8.06
N ASP A 68 0.70 -22.24 8.64
CA ASP A 68 1.41 -23.42 9.11
C ASP A 68 0.64 -24.14 10.22
N ARG A 69 0.05 -23.37 11.15
CA ARG A 69 -0.75 -23.89 12.28
C ARG A 69 -2.05 -24.54 11.83
N SER A 70 -2.67 -24.03 10.77
CA SER A 70 -3.90 -24.63 10.20
C SER A 70 -3.69 -26.05 9.66
N LEU A 71 -2.43 -26.47 9.53
CA LEU A 71 -2.03 -27.78 9.01
C LEU A 71 -1.39 -28.67 10.08
N ASP A 72 -1.56 -28.33 11.37
CA ASP A 72 -1.00 -29.10 12.49
C ASP A 72 -1.53 -30.54 12.55
N ASP A 73 -2.79 -30.76 12.16
CA ASP A 73 -3.36 -32.10 12.10
C ASP A 73 -2.73 -32.94 10.98
N ILE A 74 -2.47 -32.35 9.81
CA ILE A 74 -1.71 -33.00 8.73
C ILE A 74 -0.29 -33.32 9.20
N ASN A 75 0.35 -32.39 9.91
CA ASN A 75 1.67 -32.61 10.50
C ASN A 75 1.67 -33.74 11.55
N ARG A 76 0.54 -33.98 12.22
CA ARG A 76 0.37 -35.09 13.16
C ARG A 76 0.22 -36.41 12.40
N SER A 77 -0.66 -36.47 11.41
CA SER A 77 -0.86 -37.66 10.57
C SER A 77 0.41 -38.09 9.84
N LEU A 78 1.21 -37.14 9.34
CA LEU A 78 2.48 -37.45 8.68
C LEU A 78 3.52 -38.09 9.62
N ARG A 79 3.39 -37.91 10.94
CA ARG A 79 4.28 -38.54 11.94
C ARG A 79 3.82 -39.94 12.35
N GLU A 80 2.69 -40.42 11.86
CA GLU A 80 2.22 -41.76 12.16
C GLU A 80 3.23 -42.81 11.66
N LYS A 81 3.51 -43.79 12.51
CA LYS A 81 4.50 -44.86 12.24
C LYS A 81 4.09 -45.77 11.08
N ILE A 82 2.83 -45.73 10.68
CA ILE A 82 2.28 -46.57 9.60
C ILE A 82 2.74 -46.10 8.21
N ILE A 83 3.14 -44.83 8.10
CA ILE A 83 3.64 -44.25 6.84
C ILE A 83 5.12 -44.59 6.72
N ASP A 84 5.49 -45.22 5.61
CA ASP A 84 6.87 -45.47 5.24
C ASP A 84 7.68 -44.17 5.22
N ASN A 85 8.97 -44.24 5.57
CA ASN A 85 9.78 -43.05 5.75
C ASN A 85 10.00 -42.28 4.45
N ASP A 86 10.18 -42.94 3.31
CA ASP A 86 10.42 -42.28 2.03
C ASP A 86 9.14 -41.59 1.54
N ILE A 87 7.99 -42.25 1.74
CA ILE A 87 6.66 -41.66 1.49
C ILE A 87 6.45 -40.44 2.37
N ARG A 88 6.79 -40.54 3.67
CA ARG A 88 6.68 -39.43 4.62
C ARG A 88 7.50 -38.23 4.16
N VAL A 89 8.76 -38.43 3.80
CA VAL A 89 9.66 -37.35 3.33
C VAL A 89 9.09 -36.69 2.07
N ALA A 90 8.60 -37.48 1.10
CA ALA A 90 7.99 -36.95 -0.11
C ALA A 90 6.73 -36.11 0.18
N LEU A 91 5.87 -36.58 1.09
CA LEU A 91 4.64 -35.87 1.47
C LEU A 91 4.93 -34.57 2.24
N VAL A 92 5.89 -34.58 3.17
CA VAL A 92 6.34 -33.38 3.89
C VAL A 92 6.88 -32.34 2.91
N SER A 93 7.77 -32.76 2.00
CA SER A 93 8.34 -31.88 0.97
C SER A 93 7.26 -31.26 0.07
N ARG A 94 6.27 -32.07 -0.35
CA ARG A 94 5.14 -31.57 -1.16
C ARG A 94 4.29 -30.56 -0.38
N ARG A 95 4.01 -30.82 0.90
CA ARG A 95 3.28 -29.91 1.79
C ARG A 95 4.00 -28.58 1.94
N ASP A 96 5.31 -28.60 2.20
CA ASP A 96 6.11 -27.38 2.35
C ASP A 96 6.14 -26.57 1.04
N LYS A 97 6.23 -27.23 -0.11
CA LYS A 97 6.14 -26.57 -1.42
C LYS A 97 4.79 -25.90 -1.63
N ILE A 98 3.68 -26.57 -1.30
CA ILE A 98 2.32 -26.00 -1.43
C ILE A 98 2.16 -24.77 -0.53
N ILE A 99 2.62 -24.85 0.71
CA ILE A 99 2.54 -23.73 1.65
C ILE A 99 3.40 -22.56 1.20
N GLY A 100 4.62 -22.84 0.74
CA GLY A 100 5.50 -21.81 0.17
C GLY A 100 4.84 -21.09 -1.00
N GLN A 101 4.21 -21.83 -1.91
CA GLN A 101 3.48 -21.26 -3.04
C GLN A 101 2.28 -20.41 -2.57
N LEU A 102 1.45 -20.94 -1.67
CA LEU A 102 0.30 -20.22 -1.14
C LEU A 102 0.69 -18.89 -0.48
N LYS A 103 1.79 -18.89 0.28
CA LYS A 103 2.32 -17.68 0.92
C LYS A 103 2.78 -16.65 -0.11
N LEU A 104 3.44 -17.08 -1.18
CA LEU A 104 3.83 -16.21 -2.30
C LEU A 104 2.60 -15.66 -3.04
N ASP A 105 1.58 -16.47 -3.26
CA ASP A 105 0.34 -16.06 -3.93
C ASP A 105 -0.37 -14.98 -3.11
N ILE A 106 -0.48 -15.15 -1.80
CA ILE A 106 -1.05 -14.14 -0.89
C ILE A 106 -0.27 -12.82 -0.97
N MET A 107 1.07 -12.88 -0.95
CA MET A 107 1.89 -11.67 -1.08
C MET A 107 1.70 -10.99 -2.45
N THR A 108 1.52 -11.77 -3.51
CA THR A 108 1.27 -11.27 -4.87
C THR A 108 -0.10 -10.59 -4.98
N ILE A 109 -1.11 -11.15 -4.32
CA ILE A 109 -2.43 -10.52 -4.18
C ILE A 109 -2.30 -9.19 -3.43
N ASP A 110 -1.58 -9.14 -2.30
CA ASP A 110 -1.39 -7.90 -1.53
C ASP A 110 -0.69 -6.82 -2.35
N ILE A 111 0.31 -7.18 -3.17
CA ILE A 111 0.93 -6.26 -4.14
C ILE A 111 -0.12 -5.74 -5.12
N SER A 112 -0.84 -6.64 -5.78
CA SER A 112 -1.80 -6.28 -6.85
C SER A 112 -2.92 -5.39 -6.33
N THR A 113 -3.45 -5.69 -5.15
CA THR A 113 -4.47 -4.88 -4.47
C THR A 113 -3.90 -3.52 -4.07
N THR A 114 -2.71 -3.48 -3.47
CA THR A 114 -2.08 -2.21 -3.07
C THR A 114 -1.76 -1.33 -4.29
N GLU A 115 -1.32 -1.93 -5.41
CA GLU A 115 -1.11 -1.23 -6.68
C GLU A 115 -2.41 -0.66 -7.26
N ALA A 116 -3.52 -1.42 -7.20
CA ALA A 116 -4.82 -0.93 -7.61
C ALA A 116 -5.29 0.27 -6.77
N ILE A 117 -5.06 0.23 -5.45
CA ILE A 117 -5.35 1.35 -4.54
C ILE A 117 -4.49 2.57 -4.89
N ALA A 118 -3.19 2.39 -5.09
CA ALA A 118 -2.27 3.47 -5.47
C ALA A 118 -2.71 4.15 -6.78
N ARG A 119 -3.05 3.35 -7.81
CA ARG A 119 -3.60 3.86 -9.07
C ARG A 119 -4.92 4.60 -8.87
N GLY A 120 -5.78 4.11 -7.98
CA GLY A 120 -7.02 4.79 -7.59
C GLY A 120 -6.77 6.16 -6.97
N HIS A 121 -5.82 6.27 -6.05
CA HIS A 121 -5.41 7.56 -5.47
C HIS A 121 -4.83 8.51 -6.53
N ALA A 122 -3.96 8.02 -7.41
CA ALA A 122 -3.39 8.82 -8.49
C ALA A 122 -4.49 9.40 -9.43
N ARG A 123 -5.50 8.58 -9.76
CA ARG A 123 -6.65 9.03 -10.56
C ARG A 123 -7.43 10.14 -9.87
N LEU A 124 -7.76 9.95 -8.58
CA LEU A 124 -8.48 10.96 -7.79
C LEU A 124 -7.68 12.26 -7.63
N VAL A 125 -6.35 12.19 -7.53
CA VAL A 125 -5.47 13.37 -7.52
C VAL A 125 -5.59 14.11 -8.86
N LYS A 126 -5.58 13.40 -9.98
CA LYS A 126 -5.72 14.01 -11.31
C LYS A 126 -7.07 14.73 -11.47
N GLU A 127 -8.16 14.05 -11.14
CA GLU A 127 -9.52 14.61 -11.18
C GLU A 127 -9.64 15.88 -10.30
N GLU A 128 -9.07 15.83 -9.09
CA GLU A 128 -9.12 16.97 -8.17
C GLU A 128 -8.25 18.15 -8.63
N LYS A 129 -7.12 17.89 -9.31
CA LYS A 129 -6.29 18.94 -9.94
C LYS A 129 -7.01 19.62 -11.10
N GLU A 130 -7.72 18.86 -11.93
CA GLU A 130 -8.53 19.39 -13.04
C GLU A 130 -9.65 20.29 -12.49
N MET A 131 -10.34 19.86 -11.42
CA MET A 131 -11.33 20.67 -10.71
C MET A 131 -10.74 21.97 -10.14
N LEU A 132 -9.55 21.90 -9.53
CA LEU A 132 -8.89 23.08 -8.98
C LEU A 132 -8.53 24.11 -10.06
N LEU A 133 -8.11 23.65 -11.25
CA LEU A 133 -7.86 24.51 -12.40
C LEU A 133 -9.14 25.19 -12.88
N LEU A 134 -10.24 24.43 -13.04
CA LEU A 134 -11.53 24.98 -13.44
C LEU A 134 -12.04 26.05 -12.45
N ILE A 135 -11.94 25.80 -11.15
CA ILE A 135 -12.32 26.78 -10.12
C ILE A 135 -11.46 28.04 -10.22
N SER A 136 -10.19 27.90 -10.57
CA SER A 136 -9.26 29.03 -10.65
C SER A 136 -9.51 29.89 -11.89
N ILE A 137 -9.91 29.29 -13.01
CA ILE A 137 -10.32 29.99 -14.25
C ILE A 137 -11.65 30.73 -14.03
N GLN A 138 -12.64 30.08 -13.43
CA GLN A 138 -13.92 30.74 -13.14
C GLN A 138 -13.77 31.94 -12.19
N HIS A 139 -12.79 31.90 -11.28
CA HIS A 139 -12.54 33.00 -10.37
C HIS A 139 -11.71 34.14 -10.97
N SER A 140 -11.01 33.93 -12.09
CA SER A 140 -10.36 35.03 -12.83
C SER A 140 -11.35 35.83 -13.66
N ASP A 141 -12.41 35.18 -14.16
CA ASP A 141 -13.44 35.84 -14.99
C ASP A 141 -14.44 36.68 -14.17
N ASP A 142 -14.52 36.46 -12.85
CA ASP A 142 -15.38 37.20 -11.91
C ASP A 142 -14.73 38.50 -11.35
N VAL A 143 -13.47 38.79 -11.74
CA VAL A 143 -12.66 39.90 -11.16
C VAL A 143 -12.42 41.04 -12.17
N ASP A 144 -13.02 40.99 -13.35
CA ASP A 144 -13.04 42.10 -14.34
C ASP A 144 -14.21 43.07 -14.13
#